data_AF-A0A7Z9G1H5-F1
#
_entry.id   AF-A0A7Z9G1H5-F1
#
_cell.length_a   1.000
_cell.length_b   1.000
_cell.length_c   1.000
_cell.angle_alpha   90.00
_cell.angle_beta   90.00
_cell.angle_gamma   90.00
#
_symmetry.space_group_name_H-M   'P 1'
#
loop_
_entity.id
_entity.type
_entity.pdbx_description
1 polymer ?
#
loop_
_entity_poly.entity_id
_entity_poly.type
_entity_poly.pdbx_seq_one_letter_code
_entity_poly.pdbx_strand_id
1 'polypeptide(L)'
;MSSWSKVPVTSATVWYNDNNAGNNKYADMGRSGSSGVAHAVSSLGGKGFQNYAFKAAKCIATNYKTFPDTHGSAILGMGWTALGATVDKASFRSPMNNYVWYFNLAHCPNGTFYFQPNRDPNAQDYHADPRLSASAVIALILSIKHKSLRVMGARDEW
;
A
#
# COMPACT_ATOMS: atom_id res chain seq x y z
N MET A 1 -10.95 -31.50 0.74
CA MET A 1 -9.63 -30.91 0.46
C MET A 1 -9.55 -30.60 -1.03
N SER A 2 -9.92 -29.39 -1.45
CA SER A 2 -9.77 -28.98 -2.86
C SER A 2 -8.34 -28.49 -3.10
N SER A 3 -7.71 -29.03 -4.14
CA SER A 3 -6.36 -28.67 -4.56
C SER A 3 -6.37 -27.24 -5.12
N TRP A 4 -5.81 -26.31 -4.35
CA TRP A 4 -5.30 -25.07 -4.92
C TRP A 4 -4.06 -25.43 -5.73
N SER A 5 -4.27 -25.69 -7.02
CA SER A 5 -3.22 -25.83 -8.01
C SER A 5 -2.28 -24.64 -7.91
N LYS A 6 -0.98 -24.93 -7.93
CA LYS A 6 0.12 -23.96 -7.92
C LYS A 6 -0.01 -23.06 -9.15
N VAL A 7 -0.78 -21.98 -9.06
CA VAL A 7 -0.69 -20.87 -10.01
C VAL A 7 0.69 -20.28 -9.81
N PRO A 8 1.60 -20.35 -10.79
CA PRO A 8 2.88 -19.67 -10.67
C PRO A 8 2.58 -18.19 -10.50
N VAL A 9 2.94 -17.61 -9.35
CA VAL A 9 2.79 -16.17 -9.14
C VAL A 9 3.82 -15.47 -10.02
N THR A 10 3.44 -15.23 -11.27
CA THR A 10 4.21 -14.47 -12.26
C THR A 10 4.13 -12.98 -11.97
N SER A 11 3.06 -12.51 -11.29
CA SER A 11 2.84 -11.11 -10.96
C SER A 11 2.38 -10.92 -9.51
N ALA A 12 2.91 -9.88 -8.85
CA ALA A 12 2.49 -9.47 -7.50
C ALA A 12 1.42 -8.36 -7.52
N THR A 13 0.89 -8.02 -8.71
CA THR A 13 -0.24 -7.09 -8.85
C THR A 13 -1.57 -7.81 -8.83
N VAL A 14 -2.45 -7.37 -7.93
CA VAL A 14 -3.85 -7.80 -7.88
C VAL A 14 -4.67 -6.85 -8.74
N TRP A 15 -5.34 -7.35 -9.78
CA TRP A 15 -6.24 -6.58 -10.65
C TRP A 15 -7.68 -6.60 -10.15
N TYR A 16 -8.56 -5.83 -10.79
CA TYR A 16 -10.01 -5.92 -10.58
C TYR A 16 -10.53 -7.33 -10.87
N ASN A 17 -11.52 -7.78 -10.09
CA ASN A 17 -12.12 -9.12 -10.14
C ASN A 17 -11.16 -10.28 -9.76
N ASP A 18 -10.25 -10.04 -8.80
CA ASP A 18 -9.31 -11.01 -8.21
C ASP A 18 -8.37 -11.72 -9.20
N ASN A 19 -8.20 -11.18 -10.41
CA ASN A 19 -7.24 -11.70 -11.38
C ASN A 19 -5.84 -11.13 -11.12
N ASN A 20 -4.80 -11.92 -11.33
CA ASN A 20 -3.44 -11.40 -11.40
C ASN A 20 -3.34 -10.42 -12.58
N ALA A 21 -2.87 -9.21 -12.36
CA ALA A 21 -2.53 -8.35 -13.48
C ALA A 21 -1.28 -8.91 -14.16
N GLY A 22 -1.19 -8.85 -15.50
CA GLY A 22 0.05 -9.20 -16.20
C GLY A 22 1.23 -8.35 -15.71
N ASN A 23 2.46 -8.80 -15.93
CA ASN A 23 3.69 -8.19 -15.37
C ASN A 23 3.87 -6.68 -15.62
N ASN A 24 3.21 -6.13 -16.65
CA ASN A 24 3.26 -4.71 -17.03
C ASN A 24 1.93 -3.97 -16.81
N LYS A 25 0.94 -4.61 -16.16
CA LYS A 25 -0.33 -4.00 -15.80
C LYS A 25 -0.32 -3.69 -14.30
N TYR A 26 -0.70 -2.47 -13.97
CA TYR A 26 -0.81 -2.01 -12.59
C TYR A 26 -2.21 -1.41 -12.38
N ALA A 27 -2.96 -2.00 -11.44
CA ALA A 27 -4.15 -1.35 -10.89
C ALA A 27 -3.69 -0.56 -9.66
N ASP A 28 -4.63 0.07 -8.96
CA ASP A 28 -4.35 0.67 -7.66
C ASP A 28 -3.40 -0.18 -6.78
N MET A 29 -2.41 0.49 -6.17
CA MET A 29 -1.36 -0.24 -5.44
C MET A 29 -1.81 -0.71 -4.06
N GLY A 30 -2.99 -0.28 -3.61
CA GLY A 30 -3.54 -0.66 -2.31
C GLY A 30 -3.73 -2.17 -2.15
N ARG A 31 -4.29 -2.84 -3.16
CA ARG A 31 -4.51 -4.31 -3.13
C ARG A 31 -3.19 -5.08 -3.17
N SER A 32 -2.24 -4.61 -3.98
CA SER A 32 -0.90 -5.19 -4.04
C SER A 32 -0.18 -5.02 -2.70
N GLY A 33 -0.36 -3.87 -2.06
CA GLY A 33 0.17 -3.56 -0.74
C GLY A 33 -0.45 -4.44 0.36
N SER A 34 -1.77 -4.58 0.40
CA SER A 34 -2.45 -5.43 1.38
C SER A 34 -2.09 -6.90 1.23
N SER A 35 -2.03 -7.40 -0.01
CA SER A 35 -1.55 -8.77 -0.30
C SER A 35 -0.10 -8.94 0.14
N GLY A 36 0.79 -7.99 -0.19
CA GLY A 36 2.19 -8.01 0.22
C GLY A 36 2.37 -8.06 1.73
N VAL A 37 1.60 -7.24 2.46
CA VAL A 37 1.55 -7.24 3.94
C VAL A 37 1.14 -8.61 4.47
N ALA A 38 0.03 -9.18 3.97
CA ALA A 38 -0.48 -10.45 4.44
C ALA A 38 0.56 -11.58 4.30
N HIS A 39 1.28 -11.60 3.17
CA HIS A 39 2.37 -12.52 2.95
C HIS A 39 3.59 -12.24 3.85
N ALA A 40 3.90 -10.97 4.11
CA ALA A 40 5.03 -10.58 4.95
C ALA A 40 4.86 -11.00 6.42
N VAL A 41 3.64 -10.88 6.96
CA VAL A 41 3.36 -11.15 8.39
C VAL A 41 2.93 -12.58 8.68
N SER A 42 2.58 -13.37 7.65
CA SER A 42 2.11 -14.75 7.83
C SER A 42 3.24 -15.70 8.19
N SER A 43 3.02 -16.53 9.22
CA SER A 43 3.92 -17.61 9.63
C SER A 43 3.81 -18.87 8.76
N LEU A 44 2.76 -18.99 7.93
CA LEU A 44 2.40 -20.25 7.27
C LEU A 44 3.14 -20.51 5.95
N GLY A 45 3.60 -19.46 5.26
CA GLY A 45 4.07 -19.61 3.87
C GLY A 45 5.59 -19.54 3.64
N GLY A 46 6.37 -19.44 4.72
CA GLY A 46 7.83 -19.48 4.68
C GLY A 46 8.47 -18.56 3.63
N LYS A 47 9.52 -19.06 2.95
CA LYS A 47 10.24 -18.28 1.92
C LYS A 47 9.37 -17.89 0.72
N GLY A 48 8.36 -18.69 0.37
CA GLY A 48 7.46 -18.40 -0.76
C GLY A 48 6.68 -17.11 -0.56
N PHE A 49 6.12 -16.93 0.65
CA PHE A 49 5.37 -15.72 0.99
C PHE A 49 6.28 -14.51 1.13
N GLN A 50 7.46 -14.66 1.74
CA GLN A 50 8.43 -13.58 1.80
C GLN A 50 8.84 -13.10 0.40
N ASN A 51 9.09 -14.03 -0.53
CA ASN A 51 9.38 -13.69 -1.92
C ASN A 51 8.22 -12.95 -2.60
N TYR A 52 6.97 -13.33 -2.33
CA TYR A 52 5.79 -12.60 -2.82
C TYR A 52 5.76 -11.17 -2.28
N ALA A 53 5.92 -11.01 -0.96
CA ALA A 53 5.90 -9.72 -0.30
C ALA A 53 6.98 -8.77 -0.85
N PHE A 54 8.20 -9.27 -1.08
CA PHE A 54 9.27 -8.52 -1.73
C PHE A 54 8.90 -8.11 -3.18
N LYS A 55 8.31 -9.02 -3.97
CA LYS A 55 7.84 -8.70 -5.32
C LYS A 55 6.76 -7.61 -5.30
N ALA A 56 5.81 -7.67 -4.37
CA ALA A 56 4.77 -6.67 -4.21
C ALA A 56 5.36 -5.29 -3.87
N ALA A 57 6.28 -5.22 -2.92
CA ALA A 57 6.97 -3.98 -2.55
C ALA A 57 7.73 -3.37 -3.75
N LYS A 58 8.46 -4.20 -4.52
CA LYS A 58 9.16 -3.73 -5.73
C LYS A 58 8.18 -3.23 -6.79
N CYS A 59 7.03 -3.88 -6.95
CA CYS A 59 6.00 -3.42 -7.87
C CYS A 59 5.49 -2.02 -7.51
N ILE A 60 5.20 -1.79 -6.23
CA ILE A 60 4.80 -0.47 -5.71
C ILE A 60 5.88 0.58 -6.01
N ALA A 61 7.15 0.22 -5.76
CA ALA A 61 8.26 1.13 -5.99
C ALA A 61 8.39 1.57 -7.46
N THR A 62 8.18 0.63 -8.39
CA THR A 62 8.20 0.88 -9.84
C THR A 62 7.01 1.71 -10.29
N ASN A 63 5.84 1.53 -9.66
CA ASN A 63 4.59 2.19 -10.03
C ASN A 63 4.21 3.29 -9.03
N TYR A 64 5.20 3.98 -8.45
CA TYR A 64 4.96 5.00 -7.42
C TYR A 64 3.96 6.10 -7.85
N LYS A 65 3.82 6.36 -9.15
CA LYS A 65 2.89 7.35 -9.71
C LYS A 65 1.41 7.10 -9.39
N THR A 66 1.06 5.91 -8.93
CA THR A 66 -0.33 5.58 -8.54
C THR A 66 -0.54 5.63 -7.04
N PHE A 67 0.41 6.18 -6.27
CA PHE A 67 0.40 6.13 -4.80
C PHE A 67 -0.91 6.66 -4.17
N PRO A 68 -1.43 7.85 -4.55
CA PRO A 68 -2.76 8.32 -4.14
C PRO A 68 -3.88 8.00 -5.16
N ASP A 69 -3.59 7.29 -6.25
CA ASP A 69 -4.54 6.96 -7.33
C ASP A 69 -5.14 5.56 -7.11
N THR A 70 -6.00 5.44 -6.09
CA THR A 70 -6.73 4.19 -5.80
C THR A 70 -8.24 4.37 -6.01
N HIS A 71 -8.88 3.38 -6.62
CA HIS A 71 -10.32 3.41 -6.92
C HIS A 71 -11.17 3.08 -5.69
N GLY A 72 -12.28 3.81 -5.52
CA GLY A 72 -13.23 3.64 -4.43
C GLY A 72 -12.78 4.35 -3.15
N SER A 73 -11.65 3.94 -2.59
CA SER A 73 -11.04 4.57 -1.41
C SER A 73 -9.55 4.80 -1.59
N ALA A 74 -9.20 6.03 -1.96
CA ALA A 74 -7.84 6.47 -2.19
C ALA A 74 -6.99 6.55 -0.91
N ILE A 75 -7.60 6.96 0.20
CA ILE A 75 -6.97 7.04 1.52
C ILE A 75 -6.57 5.64 1.98
N LEU A 76 -7.51 4.67 1.96
CA LEU A 76 -7.18 3.28 2.35
C LEU A 76 -6.16 2.66 1.40
N GLY A 77 -6.33 2.89 0.09
CA GLY A 77 -5.38 2.42 -0.92
C GLY A 77 -3.97 2.90 -0.67
N MET A 78 -3.80 4.19 -0.38
CA MET A 78 -2.52 4.81 -0.08
C MET A 78 -1.89 4.24 1.21
N GLY A 79 -2.70 4.02 2.24
CA GLY A 79 -2.28 3.39 3.49
C GLY A 79 -1.73 1.98 3.27
N TRP A 80 -2.48 1.11 2.59
CA TRP A 80 -2.03 -0.25 2.29
C TRP A 80 -0.83 -0.29 1.35
N THR A 81 -0.77 0.62 0.38
CA THR A 81 0.39 0.77 -0.51
C THR A 81 1.65 1.08 0.31
N ALA A 82 1.56 2.06 1.21
CA ALA A 82 2.69 2.44 2.05
C ALA A 82 3.17 1.28 2.93
N LEU A 83 2.25 0.60 3.61
CA LEU A 83 2.54 -0.57 4.45
C LEU A 83 3.14 -1.73 3.65
N GLY A 84 2.60 -2.06 2.48
CA GLY A 84 3.15 -3.12 1.63
C GLY A 84 4.55 -2.80 1.12
N ALA A 85 4.84 -1.52 0.85
CA ALA A 85 6.17 -1.11 0.44
C ALA A 85 7.22 -1.24 1.56
N THR A 86 6.84 -1.30 2.84
CA THR A 86 7.80 -1.35 3.96
C THR A 86 8.56 -2.66 4.07
N VAL A 87 8.09 -3.71 3.40
CA VAL A 87 8.79 -5.00 3.31
C VAL A 87 10.22 -4.80 2.77
N ASP A 88 10.40 -3.83 1.87
CA ASP A 88 11.72 -3.40 1.39
C ASP A 88 11.91 -1.90 1.61
N LYS A 89 12.90 -1.51 2.42
CA LYS A 89 13.18 -0.10 2.75
C LYS A 89 13.36 0.76 1.49
N ALA A 90 14.04 0.24 0.46
CA ALA A 90 14.24 0.99 -0.78
C ALA A 90 12.91 1.21 -1.51
N SER A 91 12.04 0.18 -1.52
CA SER A 91 10.71 0.26 -2.11
C SER A 91 9.82 1.27 -1.42
N PHE A 92 9.82 1.32 -0.07
CA PHE A 92 9.09 2.35 0.68
C PHE A 92 9.61 3.77 0.44
N ARG A 93 10.92 3.95 0.28
CA ARG A 93 11.50 5.27 0.01
C ARG A 93 11.08 5.82 -1.36
N SER A 94 10.79 4.97 -2.34
CA SER A 94 10.36 5.40 -3.68
C SER A 94 9.11 6.32 -3.65
N PRO A 95 7.93 5.88 -3.17
CA PRO A 95 6.77 6.77 -3.09
C PRO A 95 7.02 7.94 -2.15
N MET A 96 7.65 7.74 -0.99
CA MET A 96 7.86 8.82 -0.02
C MET A 96 8.71 9.96 -0.57
N ASN A 97 9.75 9.65 -1.36
CA ASN A 97 10.60 10.67 -1.97
C ASN A 97 9.91 11.37 -3.15
N ASN A 98 9.11 10.64 -3.94
CA ASN A 98 8.43 11.19 -5.12
C ASN A 98 7.13 11.95 -4.79
N TYR A 99 6.54 11.73 -3.61
CA TYR A 99 5.27 12.33 -3.19
C TYR A 99 5.38 13.31 -2.02
N VAL A 100 6.58 13.83 -1.72
CA VAL A 100 6.76 14.89 -0.69
C VAL A 100 5.83 16.07 -0.96
N TRP A 101 5.67 16.47 -2.22
CA TRP A 101 4.78 17.56 -2.64
C TRP A 101 3.32 17.31 -2.24
N TYR A 102 2.85 16.06 -2.34
CA TYR A 102 1.46 15.69 -2.03
C TYR A 102 1.16 15.88 -0.55
N PHE A 103 2.06 15.41 0.32
CA PHE A 103 1.92 15.58 1.77
C PHE A 103 1.96 17.05 2.18
N ASN A 104 2.83 17.84 1.56
CA ASN A 104 2.90 19.28 1.81
C ASN A 104 1.63 20.01 1.38
N LEU A 105 1.08 19.66 0.21
CA LEU A 105 -0.17 20.25 -0.29
C LEU A 105 -1.38 19.85 0.59
N ALA A 106 -1.40 18.61 1.08
CA ALA A 106 -2.46 18.11 1.94
C ALA A 106 -2.43 18.66 3.37
N HIS A 107 -1.30 19.19 3.83
CA HIS A 107 -1.11 19.63 5.21
C HIS A 107 -1.87 20.93 5.51
N CYS A 108 -2.76 20.88 6.49
CA CYS A 108 -3.56 22.01 6.95
C CYS A 108 -2.83 22.78 8.07
N PRO A 109 -3.10 24.10 8.25
CA PRO A 109 -2.45 24.92 9.29
C PRO A 109 -2.58 24.40 10.73
N ASN A 110 -3.60 23.59 11.00
CA ASN A 110 -3.85 22.99 12.31
C ASN A 110 -3.18 21.61 12.51
N GLY A 111 -2.26 21.20 11.62
CA GLY A 111 -1.54 19.93 11.73
C GLY A 111 -2.28 18.71 11.17
N THR A 112 -3.52 18.87 10.72
CA THR A 112 -4.30 17.81 10.06
C THR A 112 -3.99 17.72 8.57
N PHE A 113 -4.51 16.70 7.90
CA PHE A 113 -4.36 16.54 6.46
C PHE A 113 -5.71 16.42 5.76
N TYR A 114 -5.82 17.03 4.59
CA TYR A 114 -6.99 16.95 3.73
C TYR A 114 -6.69 16.16 2.46
N PHE A 115 -7.57 15.23 2.11
CA PHE A 115 -7.39 14.41 0.92
C PHE A 115 -7.48 15.27 -0.34
N GLN A 116 -6.51 15.12 -1.23
CA GLN A 116 -6.46 15.89 -2.48
C GLN A 116 -7.36 15.26 -3.55
N PRO A 117 -7.94 16.04 -4.47
CA PRO A 117 -8.62 15.48 -5.63
C PRO A 117 -7.72 14.49 -6.37
N ASN A 118 -8.29 13.38 -6.83
CA ASN A 118 -7.59 12.40 -7.66
C ASN A 118 -8.32 12.18 -8.99
N ARG A 119 -7.84 11.23 -9.80
CA ARG A 119 -8.44 10.92 -11.11
C ARG A 119 -9.79 10.22 -10.99
N ASP A 120 -10.06 9.55 -9.87
CA ASP A 120 -11.25 8.72 -9.72
C ASP A 120 -12.50 9.59 -9.57
N PRO A 121 -13.44 9.58 -10.55
CA PRO A 121 -14.66 10.37 -10.46
C PRO A 121 -15.59 9.90 -9.34
N ASN A 122 -15.33 8.72 -8.76
CA ASN A 122 -16.09 8.12 -7.66
C ASN A 122 -15.24 7.96 -6.39
N ALA A 123 -14.23 8.81 -6.18
CA ALA A 123 -13.45 8.81 -4.96
C ALA A 123 -14.33 9.14 -3.74
N GLN A 124 -14.86 8.10 -3.09
CA GLN A 124 -15.79 8.24 -1.96
C GLN A 124 -15.13 9.06 -0.85
N ASP A 125 -13.84 8.84 -0.64
CA ASP A 125 -13.06 9.53 0.38
C ASP A 125 -12.96 11.05 0.17
N TYR A 126 -12.95 11.52 -1.08
CA TYR A 126 -12.85 12.97 -1.35
C TYR A 126 -14.17 13.69 -1.06
N HIS A 127 -15.29 13.00 -1.29
CA HIS A 127 -16.63 13.59 -1.22
C HIS A 127 -17.36 13.32 0.10
N ALA A 128 -17.05 12.23 0.79
CA ALA A 128 -17.83 11.75 1.93
C ALA A 128 -17.02 11.47 3.19
N ASP A 129 -15.71 11.19 3.09
CA ASP A 129 -14.93 10.88 4.29
C ASP A 129 -14.60 12.12 5.13
N PRO A 130 -14.59 11.98 6.46
CA PRO A 130 -14.12 13.04 7.32
C PRO A 130 -12.62 13.27 7.10
N ARG A 131 -12.18 14.52 7.21
CA ARG A 131 -10.76 14.93 7.21
C ARG A 131 -9.89 14.10 8.17
N LEU A 132 -10.49 13.58 9.25
CA LEU A 132 -9.81 12.74 10.23
C LEU A 132 -9.28 11.43 9.62
N SER A 133 -9.98 10.83 8.65
CA SER A 133 -9.52 9.61 7.95
C SER A 133 -8.20 9.86 7.21
N ALA A 134 -8.12 10.95 6.43
CA ALA A 134 -6.91 11.32 5.71
C ALA A 134 -5.75 11.61 6.68
N SER A 135 -6.04 12.32 7.77
CA SER A 135 -5.06 12.64 8.81
C SER A 135 -4.53 11.38 9.51
N ALA A 136 -5.40 10.44 9.86
CA ALA A 136 -5.03 9.19 10.51
C ALA A 136 -4.15 8.31 9.62
N VAL A 137 -4.50 8.20 8.33
CA VAL A 137 -3.68 7.42 7.39
C VAL A 137 -2.33 8.07 7.14
N ILE A 138 -2.25 9.39 6.96
CA ILE A 138 -0.97 10.06 6.77
C ILE A 138 -0.11 9.95 8.03
N ALA A 139 -0.70 10.11 9.22
CA ALA A 139 0.00 9.89 10.48
C ALA A 139 0.55 8.46 10.60
N LEU A 140 -0.24 7.45 10.21
CA LEU A 140 0.20 6.06 10.13
C LEU A 140 1.42 5.91 9.20
N ILE A 141 1.34 6.45 7.99
CA ILE A 141 2.40 6.37 6.98
C ILE A 141 3.70 7.01 7.48
N LEU A 142 3.61 8.22 8.04
CA LEU A 142 4.77 8.96 8.56
C LEU A 142 5.38 8.27 9.80
N SER A 143 4.57 7.51 10.54
CA SER A 143 4.99 6.79 11.75
C SER A 143 5.61 5.42 11.47
N ILE A 144 5.51 4.89 10.24
CA ILE A 144 6.06 3.58 9.85
C ILE A 144 7.52 3.39 10.27
N LYS A 145 8.34 4.45 10.21
CA LYS A 145 9.76 4.40 10.58
C LYS A 145 10.01 3.93 12.02
N HIS A 146 9.03 4.07 12.89
CA HIS A 146 9.10 3.67 14.30
C HIS A 146 8.87 2.18 14.51
N LYS A 147 8.29 1.48 13.51
CA LYS A 147 8.07 0.02 13.54
C LYS A 147 7.35 -0.45 14.82
N SER A 148 6.36 0.31 15.28
CA SER A 148 5.64 0.01 16.53
C SER A 148 4.64 -1.15 16.39
N LEU A 149 4.25 -1.52 15.17
CA LEU A 149 3.32 -2.61 14.88
C LEU A 149 3.99 -3.66 14.00
N ARG A 150 3.58 -4.94 14.11
CA ARG A 150 4.11 -6.01 13.24
C ARG A 150 3.95 -5.71 11.76
N VAL A 151 2.82 -5.09 11.38
CA VAL A 151 2.54 -4.64 10.02
C VAL A 151 3.53 -3.58 9.51
N MET A 152 4.21 -2.88 10.42
CA MET A 152 5.27 -1.91 10.13
C MET A 152 6.68 -2.52 10.26
N GLY A 153 6.78 -3.83 10.54
CA GLY A 153 8.03 -4.53 10.74
C GLY A 153 8.54 -4.54 12.19
N ALA A 154 7.68 -4.34 13.19
CA ALA A 154 8.02 -4.69 14.58
C ALA A 154 8.40 -6.17 14.64
N ARG A 155 9.43 -6.49 15.42
CA ARG A 155 9.76 -7.88 15.78
C ARG A 155 9.25 -8.11 17.18
N ASP A 156 8.78 -9.32 17.46
CA ASP A 156 8.54 -9.67 18.85
C ASP A 156 9.88 -9.86 19.54
N GLU A 157 10.11 -9.10 20.61
CA GLU A 157 11.18 -9.35 21.57
C GLU A 157 10.56 -10.25 22.65
N TRP A 158 10.60 -11.57 22.45
CA TRP A 158 10.34 -12.55 23.51
C TRP A 158 11.67 -13.07 24.03
#